data_AF-A0A7C7WM86-F1
#
_entry.id   AF-A0A7C7WM86-F1
#
_cell.length_a   1.000
_cell.length_b   1.000
_cell.length_c   1.000
_cell.angle_alpha   90.00
_cell.angle_beta   90.00
_cell.angle_gamma   90.00
#
_symmetry.space_group_name_H-M   'P 1'
#
loop_
_entity.id
_entity.type
_entity.pdbx_description
1 polymer ?
#
loop_
_entity_poly.entity_id
_entity_poly.type
_entity_poly.pdbx_seq_one_letter_code
_entity_poly.pdbx_strand_id
1 'polypeptide(L)'
;MTQTPGESIGAYVNWNGERIGLAWSDDHDGQHEVYFQTFDPSGAPLEPARRLTDNATASLIPAIVPLADGFGLAWNEDIVDERGDHESGGRSEIVFTRVE
;
A
#
# COMPACT_ATOMS: atom_id res chain seq x y z
N MET A 1 13.44 8.02 -2.13
CA MET A 1 12.66 8.71 -3.17
C MET A 1 12.43 7.72 -4.30
N THR A 2 11.20 7.27 -4.51
CA THR A 2 10.84 6.55 -5.73
C THR A 2 10.64 7.60 -6.83
N GLN A 3 11.25 7.41 -7.99
CA GLN A 3 11.00 8.22 -9.19
C GLN A 3 10.21 7.36 -10.16
N THR A 4 8.97 7.04 -9.80
CA THR A 4 8.04 6.33 -10.66
C THR A 4 7.23 7.36 -11.48
N PRO A 5 6.88 7.08 -12.75
CA PRO A 5 6.05 7.98 -13.57
C PRO A 5 4.57 8.05 -13.13
N GLY A 6 4.15 7.16 -12.22
CA GLY A 6 2.78 7.07 -11.71
C GLY A 6 2.49 8.04 -10.56
N GLU A 7 1.21 8.25 -10.30
CA GLU A 7 0.73 8.94 -9.10
C GLU A 7 0.87 8.03 -7.88
N SER A 8 1.71 8.43 -6.94
CA SER A 8 1.76 7.78 -5.62
C SER A 8 0.79 8.48 -4.66
N ILE A 9 -0.13 7.74 -4.05
CA ILE A 9 -1.07 8.26 -3.05
C ILE A 9 -0.91 7.53 -1.71
N GLY A 10 -1.24 8.23 -0.62
CA GLY A 10 -1.34 7.63 0.71
C GLY A 10 -0.04 6.97 1.16
N ALA A 11 1.03 7.75 1.29
CA ALA A 11 2.28 7.26 1.89
C ALA A 11 2.20 7.33 3.43
N TYR A 12 2.35 6.18 4.09
CA TYR A 12 2.27 6.07 5.55
C TYR A 12 3.46 5.29 6.10
N VAL A 13 4.01 5.76 7.23
CA VAL A 13 5.16 5.15 7.89
C VAL A 13 4.87 4.75 9.32
N ASN A 14 5.54 3.71 9.81
CA ASN A 14 5.53 3.34 11.23
C ASN A 14 6.88 2.74 11.67
N TRP A 15 7.15 2.79 12.97
CA TRP A 15 8.33 2.21 13.60
C TRP A 15 7.92 1.06 14.52
N ASN A 16 8.48 -0.13 14.31
CA ASN A 16 8.11 -1.32 15.12
C ASN A 16 9.03 -1.59 16.32
N GLY A 17 10.06 -0.77 16.54
CA GLY A 17 11.10 -1.02 17.55
C GLY A 17 12.43 -1.50 16.96
N GLU A 18 12.46 -1.90 15.69
CA GLU A 18 13.65 -2.40 15.00
C GLU A 18 13.88 -1.77 13.62
N ARG A 19 12.80 -1.62 12.83
CA ARG A 19 12.83 -1.05 11.47
C ARG A 19 11.66 -0.11 11.22
N ILE A 20 11.81 0.78 10.25
CA ILE A 20 10.75 1.66 9.75
C ILE A 20 10.06 0.93 8.61
N GLY A 21 8.74 0.79 8.66
CA GLY A 21 7.91 0.32 7.55
C GLY A 21 7.27 1.48 6.82
N LEU A 22 7.26 1.45 5.49
CA LEU A 22 6.57 2.39 4.61
C LEU A 22 5.59 1.61 3.74
N ALA A 23 4.34 2.06 3.71
CA ALA A 23 3.33 1.57 2.78
C ALA A 23 2.82 2.73 1.92
N TRP A 24 2.59 2.48 0.63
CA TRP A 24 2.01 3.45 -0.30
C TRP A 24 1.22 2.73 -1.39
N SER A 25 0.37 3.48 -2.09
CA SER A 25 -0.25 3.02 -3.33
C SER A 25 0.39 3.74 -4.50
N ASP A 26 0.68 3.03 -5.59
CA ASP A 26 1.30 3.56 -6.80
C ASP A 26 0.66 2.92 -8.03
N ASP A 27 0.43 3.69 -9.10
CA ASP A 27 -0.20 3.22 -10.33
C ASP A 27 0.77 3.11 -11.52
N HIS A 28 2.08 3.07 -11.29
CA HIS A 28 3.08 3.02 -12.37
C HIS A 28 2.88 1.85 -13.35
N ASP A 29 2.22 0.77 -12.92
CA ASP A 29 1.90 -0.40 -13.74
C ASP A 29 0.50 -0.34 -14.42
N GLY A 30 -0.17 0.83 -14.37
CA GLY A 30 -1.44 1.09 -15.03
C GLY A 30 -2.68 0.98 -14.15
N GLN A 31 -2.53 0.57 -12.89
CA GLN A 31 -3.59 0.50 -11.88
C GLN A 31 -2.95 0.62 -10.49
N HIS A 32 -3.66 1.17 -9.51
CA HIS A 32 -3.13 1.44 -8.17
C HIS A 32 -2.90 0.15 -7.39
N GLU A 33 -1.66 -0.08 -7.00
CA GLU A 33 -1.25 -1.27 -6.26
C GLU A 33 -0.59 -0.86 -4.94
N VAL A 34 -0.74 -1.67 -3.89
CA VAL A 34 -0.11 -1.40 -2.59
C VAL A 34 1.31 -1.94 -2.60
N TYR A 35 2.25 -1.09 -2.19
CA TYR A 35 3.66 -1.40 -2.04
C TYR A 35 4.09 -1.25 -0.58
N PHE A 36 5.14 -1.97 -0.23
CA PHE A 36 5.75 -1.94 1.09
C PHE A 36 7.27 -1.96 0.99
N GLN A 37 7.94 -1.19 1.86
CA GLN A 37 9.39 -1.19 1.99
C GLN A 37 9.81 -0.94 3.43
N THR A 38 10.91 -1.58 3.84
CA THR A 38 11.51 -1.37 5.16
C THR A 38 12.81 -0.60 5.09
N PHE A 39 13.07 0.18 6.13
CA PHE A 39 14.28 0.98 6.29
C PHE A 39 14.87 0.77 7.69
N ASP A 40 16.17 0.95 7.80
CA ASP A 40 16.86 1.00 9.07
C ASP A 40 16.54 2.31 9.84
N PRO A 41 16.98 2.47 11.11
CA PRO A 41 16.73 3.69 11.87
C PRO A 41 17.34 4.97 11.28
N SER A 42 18.31 4.85 10.37
CA SER A 42 18.90 5.97 9.65
C SER A 42 18.14 6.34 8.38
N GLY A 43 17.12 5.57 8.02
CA GLY A 43 16.35 5.72 6.79
C GLY A 43 16.99 5.08 5.56
N ALA A 44 18.01 4.22 5.74
CA ALA A 44 18.57 3.45 4.63
C ALA A 44 17.64 2.27 4.31
N PRO A 45 17.33 2.01 3.03
CA PRO A 45 16.48 0.88 2.67
C PRO A 45 17.17 -0.43 3.04
N LEU A 46 16.45 -1.29 3.76
CA LEU A 46 16.93 -2.63 4.12
C LEU A 46 16.74 -3.61 2.95
N GLU A 47 15.65 -3.44 2.20
CA GLU A 47 15.27 -4.26 1.05
C GLU A 47 14.63 -3.38 -0.04
N PRO A 48 14.57 -3.84 -1.30
CA PRO A 48 13.78 -3.19 -2.35
C PRO A 48 12.29 -3.12 -1.98
N ALA A 49 11.58 -2.17 -2.59
CA ALA A 49 10.13 -2.09 -2.52
C ALA A 49 9.48 -3.38 -3.04
N ARG A 50 8.50 -3.90 -2.31
CA ARG A 50 7.70 -5.07 -2.68
C ARG A 50 6.27 -4.66 -2.99
N ARG A 51 5.77 -5.04 -4.16
CA ARG A 51 4.35 -4.98 -4.52
C ARG A 51 3.60 -6.07 -3.75
N LEU A 52 2.52 -5.70 -3.05
CA LEU A 52 1.71 -6.59 -2.21
C LEU A 52 0.46 -7.12 -2.90
N THR A 53 -0.02 -6.40 -3.91
CA THR A 53 -1.26 -6.67 -4.62
C THR A 53 -0.96 -6.82 -6.12
N ASP A 54 -1.69 -7.70 -6.79
CA ASP A 54 -1.64 -7.89 -8.25
C ASP A 54 -2.97 -8.48 -8.67
N ASN A 55 -4.00 -7.63 -8.67
CA ASN A 55 -5.38 -8.06 -8.88
C ASN A 55 -6.11 -7.07 -9.80
N ALA A 56 -7.38 -7.37 -10.10
CA ALA A 56 -8.16 -6.57 -11.05
C ALA A 56 -8.75 -5.28 -10.44
N THR A 57 -8.56 -5.02 -9.14
CA THR A 57 -9.12 -3.90 -8.40
C THR A 57 -8.06 -2.90 -7.98
N ALA A 58 -8.41 -1.61 -7.92
CA ALA A 58 -7.50 -0.59 -7.44
C ALA A 58 -7.30 -0.71 -5.92
N SER A 59 -6.08 -1.02 -5.49
CA SER A 59 -5.67 -1.08 -4.10
C SER A 59 -5.23 0.31 -3.61
N LEU A 60 -6.11 0.98 -2.87
CA LEU A 60 -6.03 2.40 -2.56
C LEU A 60 -5.85 2.69 -1.06
N ILE A 61 -5.06 3.72 -0.77
CA ILE A 61 -4.92 4.36 0.55
C ILE A 61 -4.60 3.33 1.65
N PRO A 62 -3.35 2.85 1.72
CA PRO A 62 -2.99 1.90 2.77
C PRO A 62 -3.01 2.56 4.16
N ALA A 63 -3.13 1.75 5.19
CA ALA A 63 -2.84 2.08 6.58
C ALA A 63 -1.80 1.10 7.09
N ILE A 64 -0.98 1.50 8.06
CA ILE A 64 0.09 0.67 8.61
C ILE A 64 0.16 0.80 10.14
N VAL A 65 0.29 -0.33 10.83
CA VAL A 65 0.51 -0.42 12.28
C VAL A 65 1.70 -1.32 12.58
N PRO A 66 2.50 -1.03 13.63
CA PRO A 66 3.61 -1.89 14.03
C PRO A 66 3.10 -3.14 14.74
N LEU A 67 3.78 -4.26 14.52
CA LEU A 67 3.63 -5.53 15.22
C LEU A 67 5.00 -5.95 15.79
N ALA A 68 5.01 -6.92 16.69
CA ALA A 68 6.26 -7.35 17.35
C ALA A 68 7.32 -7.89 16.37
N ASP A 69 6.88 -8.49 15.26
CA ASP A 69 7.70 -9.14 14.25
C ASP A 69 7.62 -8.47 12.86
N GLY A 70 6.85 -7.39 12.71
CA GLY A 70 6.57 -6.79 11.41
C GLY A 70 5.54 -5.68 11.47
N PHE A 71 4.62 -5.66 10.49
CA PHE A 71 3.60 -4.63 10.34
C PHE A 71 2.25 -5.23 9.92
N GLY A 72 1.17 -4.64 10.39
CA GLY A 72 -0.18 -4.88 9.87
C GLY A 72 -0.54 -3.78 8.89
N LEU A 73 -1.02 -4.14 7.70
CA LEU A 73 -1.46 -3.21 6.68
C LEU A 73 -2.93 -3.44 6.36
N ALA A 74 -3.67 -2.37 6.07
CA ALA A 74 -5.02 -2.44 5.53
C ALA A 74 -5.19 -1.45 4.37
N TRP A 75 -6.03 -1.74 3.38
CA TRP A 75 -6.31 -0.84 2.26
C TRP A 75 -7.71 -1.11 1.68
N ASN A 76 -8.15 -0.22 0.80
CA ASN A 76 -9.40 -0.35 0.07
C ASN A 76 -9.11 -1.03 -1.28
N GLU A 77 -9.93 -2.00 -1.67
CA GLU A 77 -9.99 -2.50 -3.04
C GLU A 77 -11.19 -1.88 -3.72
N ASP A 78 -10.97 -1.17 -4.83
CA ASP A 78 -12.03 -0.51 -5.60
C ASP A 78 -12.12 -1.11 -7.00
N ILE A 79 -13.27 -1.69 -7.36
CA ILE A 79 -13.49 -2.27 -8.69
C ILE A 79 -13.69 -1.13 -9.70
N VAL A 80 -12.62 -0.78 -10.42
CA VAL A 80 -12.60 0.35 -11.36
C VAL A 80 -13.63 0.20 -12.49
N ASP A 81 -13.85 -1.03 -12.97
CA ASP A 81 -14.79 -1.34 -14.06
C ASP A 81 -16.28 -1.27 -13.65
N GLU A 82 -16.58 -1.28 -12.35
CA GLU A 82 -17.95 -1.20 -11.80
C GLU A 82 -18.29 0.19 -11.25
N ARG A 83 -17.45 1.21 -11.52
CA ARG A 83 -17.79 2.61 -11.24
C ARG A 83 -18.92 3.07 -12.17
N GLY A 84 -20.15 2.65 -11.84
CA GLY A 84 -21.35 3.29 -12.36
C GLY A 84 -21.49 4.72 -11.82
N ASP A 85 -22.53 5.41 -12.28
CA ASP A 85 -22.96 6.68 -11.72
C ASP A 85 -23.20 6.57 -10.21
N HIS A 86 -23.19 7.73 -9.52
CA HIS A 86 -23.20 7.85 -8.05
C HIS A 86 -24.30 7.05 -7.29
N GLU A 87 -25.23 6.40 -8.00
CA GLU A 87 -26.30 5.57 -7.45
C GLU A 87 -25.99 4.06 -7.41
N SER A 88 -25.08 3.54 -8.24
CA SER A 88 -24.60 2.15 -8.16
C SER A 88 -23.18 2.14 -7.60
N GLY A 89 -23.04 2.42 -6.31
CA GLY A 89 -21.75 2.50 -5.64
C GLY A 89 -20.85 1.32 -5.98
N GLY A 90 -19.65 1.61 -6.49
CA GLY A 90 -18.62 0.61 -6.71
C GLY A 90 -18.43 -0.23 -5.44
N ARG A 91 -18.20 -1.53 -5.60
CA ARG A 91 -17.90 -2.39 -4.46
C ARG A 91 -16.51 -2.02 -3.94
N SER A 92 -16.47 -1.37 -2.78
CA SER A 92 -15.23 -1.20 -2.03
C SER A 92 -15.11 -2.30 -0.98
N GLU A 93 -14.02 -3.05 -1.01
CA GLU A 93 -13.68 -4.02 0.03
C GLU A 93 -12.53 -3.48 0.88
N ILE A 94 -12.48 -3.84 2.16
CA ILE A 94 -11.32 -3.55 3.01
C ILE A 94 -10.52 -4.83 3.17
N VAL A 95 -9.26 -4.79 2.77
CA VAL A 95 -8.31 -5.89 2.92
C VAL A 95 -7.37 -5.60 4.09
N PHE A 96 -6.97 -6.64 4.82
CA PHE A 96 -5.94 -6.58 5.84
C PHE A 96 -4.91 -7.69 5.62
N THR A 97 -3.62 -7.36 5.75
CA THR A 97 -2.53 -8.35 5.71
C THR A 97 -1.46 -8.03 6.75
N ARG A 98 -0.63 -9.03 7.05
CA ARG A 98 0.60 -8.86 7.84
C ARG A 98 1.81 -8.99 6.91
N VAL A 99 2.82 -8.17 7.16
CA VAL A 99 4.10 -8.22 6.46
C VAL A 99 5.24 -8.21 7.46
N GLU A 100 6.33 -8.86 7.12
CA GLU A 100 7.61 -8.84 7.85
C GLU A 100 8.53 -7.79 7.21
#